data_AF-A0AAV9IET8-F1
#
_entry.id   AF-A0AAV9IET8-F1
#
_cell.length_a   1.000
_cell.length_b   1.000
_cell.length_c   1.000
_cell.angle_alpha   90.00
_cell.angle_beta   90.00
_cell.angle_gamma   90.00
#
_symmetry.space_group_name_H-M   'P 1'
#
loop_
_entity.id
_entity.type
_entity.pdbx_description
1 polymer ?
#
loop_
_entity_poly.entity_id
_entity_poly.type
_entity_poly.pdbx_seq_one_letter_code
_entity_poly.pdbx_strand_id
1 'polypeptide(L)'
;MKRHRSFDDFKLNRTFHSPKSESSPSQKPTENRVMPVKSREDNSRGLRKRAASVEESAQRHRQVDTSPLKSKISSNKVLEFTEYLNQEEEKPPSSRQYYKTSRSPVALERHRTCSVTGQPPIPKRKWTASPLLRALCLLFSGCLLLFMTIVALYLRKNMASAHSLSFLLICGFLFGMLSFVAVIFALHGCCAANVAISKTSSRTIRCTMVILLVYFVIIYILPFNRQEWYEDTAQQIYHRYMMHRNSSDTVLVDPQDYFLSKFVETGRFRILSYNIFIRPPGVTSNGNDYKDERLVLFLRHMMNYDIICLQELFTLGSDRWQSLVKAARVFGFHYEAHLKRHLFSWLPKIVDGGVTILSKFPIVATDSIFFQRASFSTIDCIVAKGVLYAKIELPYMEPRYLHLFSTHLQAGDEPLEEMWNIKRTQLEQAREFIYSKLNSDKKELVIFCGDLNVNGRTSAVDGRDSKEYLKMMQLLSQSSWKYNSQRISPLKWKDVIKDAYGDMHPVTVGDAEVDAYGQLLRTWELTLASKADRGCRKRLDYILFDPRNSELHVSTNASAKVETFFVSERLSSESSTHAAIFPEKEEEMPRTSQKREKFVQLSDHYGVSASLEL
;
A
#
# COMPACT_ATOMS: atom_id res chain seq x y z
N MET A 1 -38.07 -8.48 -60.09
CA MET A 1 -39.37 -7.79 -60.09
C MET A 1 -39.26 -6.56 -59.18
N LYS A 2 -39.14 -5.34 -59.76
CA LYS A 2 -39.33 -3.96 -59.21
C LYS A 2 -38.57 -3.59 -57.90
N ARG A 3 -37.91 -2.44 -57.71
CA ARG A 3 -37.68 -1.18 -58.48
C ARG A 3 -36.56 -0.38 -57.76
N HIS A 4 -35.78 0.37 -58.55
CA HIS A 4 -34.92 1.49 -58.15
C HIS A 4 -35.64 2.63 -57.39
N ARG A 5 -34.87 3.42 -56.63
CA ARG A 5 -34.76 4.89 -56.79
C ARG A 5 -33.50 5.46 -56.11
N SER A 6 -32.71 6.20 -56.89
CA SER A 6 -31.75 7.22 -56.50
C SER A 6 -32.43 8.58 -56.37
N PHE A 7 -31.80 9.54 -55.66
CA PHE A 7 -31.40 10.89 -56.14
C PHE A 7 -31.10 11.86 -54.96
N ASP A 8 -29.83 12.28 -54.90
CA ASP A 8 -29.23 13.63 -54.80
C ASP A 8 -29.53 14.69 -53.72
N ASP A 9 -28.39 15.26 -53.26
CA ASP A 9 -28.02 16.65 -52.98
C ASP A 9 -28.92 17.60 -52.18
N PHE A 10 -28.36 18.11 -51.06
CA PHE A 10 -28.51 19.52 -50.69
C PHE A 10 -27.27 20.03 -49.93
N LYS A 11 -26.48 20.88 -50.60
CA LYS A 11 -25.49 21.78 -50.00
C LYS A 11 -26.20 22.86 -49.19
N LEU A 12 -25.69 23.17 -48.00
CA LEU A 12 -25.94 24.46 -47.34
C LEU A 12 -24.69 24.96 -46.61
N ASN A 13 -24.08 25.98 -47.20
CA ASN A 13 -23.09 26.86 -46.60
C ASN A 13 -23.69 27.57 -45.39
N ARG A 14 -23.02 27.50 -44.23
CA ARG A 14 -23.06 28.57 -43.22
C ARG A 14 -21.67 28.78 -42.61
N THR A 15 -21.02 29.81 -43.10
CA THR A 15 -19.99 30.61 -42.43
C THR A 15 -20.53 31.11 -41.08
N PHE A 16 -19.78 30.92 -39.99
CA PHE A 16 -19.95 31.71 -38.78
C PHE A 16 -18.60 32.09 -38.17
N HIS A 17 -18.54 33.36 -37.79
CA HIS A 17 -17.40 34.16 -37.39
C HIS A 17 -16.66 33.66 -36.13
N SER A 18 -15.34 33.81 -36.17
CA SER A 18 -14.47 33.92 -35.00
C SER A 18 -14.80 35.19 -34.21
N PRO A 19 -14.91 35.12 -32.86
CA PRO A 19 -14.74 36.28 -32.02
C PRO A 19 -13.32 36.37 -31.48
N LYS A 20 -12.89 37.62 -31.44
CA LYS A 20 -11.58 38.14 -31.11
C LYS A 20 -11.20 37.94 -29.64
N SER A 21 -9.88 37.98 -29.46
CA SER A 21 -9.12 38.23 -28.23
C SER A 21 -9.71 39.32 -27.33
N GLU A 22 -9.92 39.00 -26.06
CA GLU A 22 -9.95 39.98 -24.97
C GLU A 22 -8.83 39.66 -23.98
N SER A 23 -7.91 40.61 -23.87
CA SER A 23 -6.80 40.71 -22.93
C SER A 23 -7.26 41.36 -21.62
N SER A 24 -6.89 40.79 -20.47
CA SER A 24 -7.03 41.37 -19.13
C SER A 24 -6.20 40.54 -18.12
N PRO A 25 -5.73 41.11 -16.99
CA PRO A 25 -4.31 41.45 -16.81
C PRO A 25 -3.54 40.53 -15.85
N SER A 26 -2.21 40.61 -15.98
CA SER A 26 -1.22 39.89 -15.17
C SER A 26 -1.36 40.18 -13.66
N GLN A 27 -1.65 39.14 -12.87
CA GLN A 27 -1.34 39.13 -11.44
C GLN A 27 0.02 38.47 -11.24
N LYS A 28 1.00 39.26 -10.75
CA LYS A 28 2.28 38.75 -10.23
C LYS A 28 2.01 37.84 -9.03
N PRO A 29 2.60 36.63 -8.95
CA PRO A 29 2.64 35.90 -7.69
C PRO A 29 3.79 36.43 -6.83
N THR A 30 3.44 36.75 -5.59
CA THR A 30 4.32 37.05 -4.46
C THR A 30 5.37 35.96 -4.24
N GLU A 31 6.63 36.36 -4.13
CA GLU A 31 7.76 35.52 -3.73
C GLU A 31 7.56 34.99 -2.30
N ASN A 32 7.29 33.69 -2.18
CA ASN A 32 7.55 32.94 -0.96
C ASN A 32 8.93 32.30 -1.07
N ARG A 33 9.83 32.72 -0.18
CA ARG A 33 11.19 32.24 -0.02
C ARG A 33 11.18 30.77 0.41
N VAL A 34 11.31 29.86 -0.55
CA VAL A 34 11.50 28.41 -0.32
C VAL A 34 13.00 28.12 -0.29
N MET A 35 13.47 27.46 0.77
CA MET A 35 14.83 26.89 0.84
C MET A 35 15.11 26.02 -0.40
N PRO A 36 16.30 26.08 -1.02
CA PRO A 36 16.54 25.45 -2.31
C PRO A 36 16.56 23.92 -2.17
N VAL A 37 15.49 23.27 -2.63
CA VAL A 37 15.50 21.85 -2.95
C VAL A 37 16.25 21.71 -4.27
N LYS A 38 17.40 21.02 -4.28
CA LYS A 38 18.16 20.71 -5.50
C LYS A 38 17.21 20.13 -6.57
N SER A 39 17.34 20.59 -7.81
CA SER A 39 16.46 20.16 -8.89
C SER A 39 16.65 18.67 -9.20
N ARG A 40 15.63 17.99 -9.69
CA ARG A 40 15.70 16.55 -10.06
C ARG A 40 16.78 16.26 -11.12
N GLU A 41 17.11 17.25 -11.96
CA GLU A 41 18.23 17.15 -12.91
C GLU A 41 19.60 17.17 -12.22
N ASP A 42 19.76 17.88 -11.11
CA ASP A 42 21.03 17.91 -10.36
C ASP A 42 21.32 16.56 -9.71
N ASN A 43 20.28 15.85 -9.25
CA ASN A 43 20.42 14.51 -8.68
C ASN A 43 20.79 13.47 -9.74
N SER A 44 20.18 13.51 -10.94
CA SER A 44 20.56 12.60 -12.04
C SER A 44 21.97 12.88 -12.57
N ARG A 45 22.36 14.16 -12.70
CA ARG A 45 23.74 14.54 -13.04
C ARG A 45 24.74 14.11 -11.98
N GLY A 46 24.40 14.25 -10.70
CA GLY A 46 25.21 13.78 -9.58
C GLY A 46 25.41 12.26 -9.61
N LEU A 47 24.34 11.50 -9.87
CA LEU A 47 24.40 10.05 -9.97
C LEU A 47 25.26 9.57 -11.14
N ARG A 48 25.16 10.26 -12.30
CA ARG A 48 26.04 9.99 -13.45
C ARG A 48 27.50 10.21 -13.06
N LYS A 49 27.84 11.39 -12.50
CA LYS A 49 29.22 11.65 -12.04
C LYS A 49 29.73 10.57 -11.08
N ARG A 50 28.88 10.10 -10.15
CA ARG A 50 29.22 9.01 -9.23
C ARG A 50 29.44 7.68 -9.95
N ALA A 51 28.51 7.26 -10.80
CA ALA A 51 28.63 6.01 -11.54
C ALA A 51 29.81 6.01 -12.53
N ALA A 52 30.14 7.14 -13.18
CA ALA A 52 31.38 7.27 -13.96
C ALA A 52 32.64 7.11 -13.10
N SER A 53 32.67 7.70 -11.90
CA SER A 53 33.79 7.53 -10.96
C SER A 53 33.94 6.06 -10.50
N VAL A 54 32.82 5.36 -10.35
CA VAL A 54 32.79 3.92 -9.99
C VAL A 54 33.26 3.06 -11.15
N GLU A 55 32.84 3.35 -12.38
CA GLU A 55 33.30 2.66 -13.59
C GLU A 55 34.81 2.82 -13.78
N GLU A 56 35.33 4.05 -13.61
CA GLU A 56 36.77 4.33 -13.67
C GLU A 56 37.55 3.53 -12.59
N SER A 57 36.98 3.41 -11.39
CA SER A 57 37.56 2.62 -10.31
C SER A 57 37.51 1.11 -10.60
N ALA A 58 36.42 0.63 -11.20
CA ALA A 58 36.24 -0.77 -11.60
C ALA A 58 37.22 -1.17 -12.73
N GLN A 59 37.48 -0.25 -13.66
CA GLN A 59 38.47 -0.45 -14.73
C GLN A 59 39.90 -0.52 -14.18
N ARG A 60 40.23 0.28 -13.15
CA ARG A 60 41.53 0.20 -12.45
C ARG A 60 41.71 -1.11 -11.67
N HIS A 61 40.66 -1.60 -11.00
CA HIS A 61 40.73 -2.86 -10.25
C HIS A 61 40.87 -4.10 -11.15
N ARG A 62 40.29 -4.10 -12.35
CA ARG A 62 40.47 -5.21 -13.32
C ARG A 62 41.91 -5.39 -13.81
N GLN A 63 42.79 -4.41 -13.63
CA GLN A 63 44.21 -4.51 -13.99
C GLN A 63 45.10 -5.10 -12.88
N VAL A 64 44.58 -5.31 -11.66
CA VAL A 64 45.41 -5.68 -10.49
C VAL A 64 45.30 -7.15 -10.08
N ASP A 65 44.19 -7.83 -10.38
CA ASP A 65 43.96 -9.22 -9.94
C ASP A 65 44.38 -10.29 -10.96
N THR A 66 45.69 -10.55 -11.03
CA THR A 66 46.23 -11.82 -11.51
C THR A 66 47.28 -12.37 -10.54
N SER A 67 46.87 -12.99 -9.42
CA SER A 67 47.64 -14.06 -8.74
C SER A 67 46.82 -14.76 -7.64
N PRO A 68 46.86 -16.09 -7.50
CA PRO A 68 46.04 -16.82 -6.51
C PRO A 68 46.86 -17.28 -5.29
N LEU A 69 46.30 -17.17 -4.08
CA LEU A 69 46.80 -17.87 -2.90
C LEU A 69 45.72 -18.68 -2.16
N LYS A 70 46.09 -19.95 -1.91
CA LYS A 70 45.38 -20.99 -1.15
C LYS A 70 45.76 -20.90 0.34
N SER A 71 44.84 -21.29 1.23
CA SER A 71 45.06 -22.23 2.37
C SER A 71 43.89 -22.14 3.37
N LYS A 72 43.11 -23.20 3.60
CA LYS A 72 43.24 -24.33 4.55
C LYS A 72 42.54 -24.09 5.90
N ILE A 73 41.59 -25.00 6.14
CA ILE A 73 40.78 -25.24 7.33
C ILE A 73 41.63 -25.92 8.42
N SER A 74 41.33 -25.65 9.70
CA SER A 74 41.68 -26.52 10.83
C SER A 74 40.66 -26.40 11.95
N SER A 75 40.10 -27.55 12.31
CA SER A 75 39.18 -27.86 13.41
C SER A 75 39.92 -28.23 14.69
N ASN A 76 39.36 -27.98 15.89
CA ASN A 76 39.31 -28.98 16.98
C ASN A 76 38.61 -28.54 18.29
N LYS A 77 37.83 -29.51 18.81
CA LYS A 77 37.71 -30.00 20.22
C LYS A 77 37.06 -29.18 21.34
N VAL A 78 35.82 -29.63 21.65
CA VAL A 78 35.29 -30.20 22.91
C VAL A 78 36.23 -30.30 24.12
N LEU A 79 35.74 -29.85 25.29
CA LEU A 79 36.00 -30.42 26.62
C LEU A 79 34.88 -30.05 27.60
N GLU A 80 34.37 -31.07 28.30
CA GLU A 80 33.40 -31.06 29.40
C GLU A 80 33.99 -30.50 30.71
N PHE A 81 33.14 -30.01 31.62
CA PHE A 81 33.32 -30.24 33.07
C PHE A 81 31.99 -30.06 33.84
N THR A 82 31.87 -30.85 34.90
CA THR A 82 30.67 -31.30 35.63
C THR A 82 30.41 -30.58 36.96
N GLU A 83 29.15 -30.72 37.42
CA GLU A 83 28.64 -30.85 38.81
C GLU A 83 28.72 -29.70 39.83
N TYR A 84 27.55 -29.39 40.44
CA TYR A 84 27.35 -29.42 41.90
C TYR A 84 25.86 -29.67 42.25
N LEU A 85 25.65 -30.33 43.39
CA LEU A 85 24.50 -31.12 43.86
C LEU A 85 23.45 -30.39 44.72
N ASN A 86 22.26 -31.04 44.81
CA ASN A 86 21.30 -31.13 45.94
C ASN A 86 20.32 -29.96 46.18
N GLN A 87 19.05 -30.13 46.57
CA GLN A 87 18.34 -31.27 47.19
C GLN A 87 16.80 -31.13 47.03
N GLU A 88 16.10 -32.24 47.25
CA GLU A 88 14.66 -32.52 47.10
C GLU A 88 13.73 -31.87 48.15
N GLU A 89 12.43 -31.73 47.84
CA GLU A 89 11.34 -32.41 48.58
C GLU A 89 9.94 -32.24 47.94
N GLU A 90 9.10 -33.28 48.10
CA GLU A 90 7.84 -33.52 47.40
C GLU A 90 6.55 -33.13 48.19
N LYS A 91 5.48 -32.84 47.42
CA LYS A 91 4.08 -33.37 47.53
C LYS A 91 3.01 -32.74 48.50
N PRO A 92 1.68 -33.00 48.29
CA PRO A 92 0.68 -31.94 48.03
C PRO A 92 -0.59 -32.06 48.93
N PRO A 93 -1.85 -32.00 48.42
CA PRO A 93 -2.71 -30.82 48.29
C PRO A 93 -3.93 -30.84 49.24
N SER A 94 -4.68 -29.73 49.33
CA SER A 94 -6.04 -29.79 49.89
C SER A 94 -7.04 -28.89 49.17
N SER A 95 -8.23 -29.48 49.02
CA SER A 95 -9.44 -29.03 48.37
C SER A 95 -10.28 -28.11 49.27
N ARG A 96 -11.16 -27.30 48.67
CA ARG A 96 -12.55 -27.14 49.17
C ARG A 96 -13.44 -26.37 48.19
N GLN A 97 -14.50 -27.07 47.75
CA GLN A 97 -15.73 -26.55 47.19
C GLN A 97 -16.56 -25.85 48.28
N TYR A 98 -17.40 -24.88 47.90
CA TYR A 98 -18.60 -24.53 48.65
C TYR A 98 -19.82 -24.36 47.74
N TYR A 99 -20.97 -24.81 48.28
CA TYR A 99 -22.23 -25.11 47.62
C TYR A 99 -23.16 -23.89 47.45
N LYS A 100 -24.10 -24.08 46.51
CA LYS A 100 -25.36 -23.37 46.23
C LYS A 100 -26.17 -22.97 47.46
N THR A 101 -27.05 -21.96 47.31
CA THR A 101 -28.50 -22.15 47.54
C THR A 101 -29.35 -21.07 46.87
N SER A 102 -30.45 -21.53 46.29
CA SER A 102 -31.56 -20.81 45.69
C SER A 102 -32.66 -20.55 46.74
N ARG A 103 -33.52 -19.55 46.51
CA ARG A 103 -35.00 -19.60 46.66
C ARG A 103 -35.64 -18.21 46.47
N SER A 104 -36.47 -18.09 45.43
CA SER A 104 -37.77 -17.41 45.42
C SER A 104 -38.87 -18.49 45.58
N PRO A 105 -40.19 -18.24 45.67
CA PRO A 105 -40.98 -17.00 45.44
C PRO A 105 -42.08 -16.75 46.49
N VAL A 106 -42.94 -15.74 46.29
CA VAL A 106 -44.43 -15.78 46.41
C VAL A 106 -45.01 -14.37 46.27
N ALA A 107 -46.09 -14.27 45.49
CA ALA A 107 -46.92 -13.10 45.22
C ALA A 107 -48.02 -12.93 46.27
N LEU A 108 -48.56 -11.72 46.45
CA LEU A 108 -50.01 -11.50 46.57
C LEU A 108 -50.39 -10.03 46.35
N GLU A 109 -51.65 -9.86 45.95
CA GLU A 109 -52.26 -8.77 45.21
C GLU A 109 -53.28 -7.99 46.09
N ARG A 110 -53.66 -6.78 45.62
CA ARG A 110 -54.89 -5.99 45.92
C ARG A 110 -54.86 -5.00 47.09
N HIS A 111 -55.09 -3.72 46.78
CA HIS A 111 -56.42 -3.12 46.92
C HIS A 111 -56.55 -1.81 46.11
N ARG A 112 -57.63 -1.71 45.32
CA ARG A 112 -58.15 -0.47 44.74
C ARG A 112 -58.98 0.25 45.81
N THR A 113 -58.81 1.56 45.94
CA THR A 113 -59.88 2.46 46.38
C THR A 113 -59.84 3.73 45.53
N CYS A 114 -61.01 4.04 44.96
CA CYS A 114 -61.33 5.27 44.26
C CYS A 114 -61.80 6.28 45.32
N SER A 115 -61.27 7.50 45.33
CA SER A 115 -62.05 8.66 45.78
C SER A 115 -61.60 9.91 45.03
N VAL A 116 -62.58 10.54 44.41
CA VAL A 116 -62.53 11.76 43.63
C VAL A 116 -62.76 12.92 44.59
N THR A 117 -61.80 13.85 44.69
CA THR A 117 -62.08 15.27 44.97
C THR A 117 -61.02 16.12 44.25
N GLY A 118 -61.49 17.18 43.60
CA GLY A 118 -60.80 17.80 42.46
C GLY A 118 -59.87 18.96 42.78
N GLN A 119 -58.91 19.15 41.87
CA GLN A 119 -58.63 20.39 41.15
C GLN A 119 -57.89 20.02 39.84
N PRO A 120 -58.22 20.61 38.67
CA PRO A 120 -57.45 20.34 37.46
C PRO A 120 -56.04 20.95 37.60
N PRO A 121 -54.95 20.21 37.33
CA PRO A 121 -53.61 20.79 37.33
C PRO A 121 -53.49 21.74 36.14
N ILE A 122 -53.12 23.00 36.41
CA ILE A 122 -52.72 23.97 35.39
C ILE A 122 -51.63 23.32 34.52
N PRO A 123 -51.78 23.24 33.18
CA PRO A 123 -50.78 22.61 32.34
C PRO A 123 -49.50 23.45 32.35
N LYS A 124 -48.48 23.01 33.10
CA LYS A 124 -47.11 23.51 32.92
C LYS A 124 -46.65 23.05 31.53
N ARG A 125 -46.82 23.92 30.54
CA ARG A 125 -46.34 23.74 29.17
C ARG A 125 -44.83 23.54 29.21
N LYS A 126 -44.37 22.28 29.16
CA LYS A 126 -42.95 21.97 28.97
C LYS A 126 -42.60 22.34 27.54
N TRP A 127 -41.92 23.48 27.37
CA TRP A 127 -41.37 23.87 26.08
C TRP A 127 -40.28 22.87 25.70
N THR A 128 -40.60 21.97 24.78
CA THR A 128 -39.61 21.13 24.12
C THR A 128 -39.00 21.96 22.99
N ALA A 129 -37.65 22.06 22.96
CA ALA A 129 -36.96 22.72 21.85
C ALA A 129 -37.48 22.15 20.52
N SER A 130 -37.83 23.04 19.58
CA SER A 130 -38.38 22.65 18.29
C SER A 130 -37.42 21.69 17.57
N PRO A 131 -37.92 20.74 16.76
CA PRO A 131 -37.06 19.83 15.99
C PRO A 131 -36.02 20.58 15.17
N LEU A 132 -36.38 21.76 14.66
CA LEU A 132 -35.50 22.65 13.92
C LEU A 132 -34.33 23.17 14.76
N LEU A 133 -34.58 23.62 16.00
CA LEU A 133 -33.52 24.10 16.89
C LEU A 133 -32.56 22.97 17.28
N ARG A 134 -33.08 21.76 17.50
CA ARG A 134 -32.22 20.58 17.77
C ARG A 134 -31.36 20.22 16.57
N ALA A 135 -31.93 20.27 15.37
CA ALA A 135 -31.20 20.03 14.13
C ALA A 135 -30.10 21.09 13.90
N LEU A 136 -30.40 22.36 14.15
CA LEU A 136 -29.44 23.46 14.04
C LEU A 136 -28.30 23.34 15.07
N CYS A 137 -28.59 22.98 16.33
CA CYS A 137 -27.57 22.75 17.33
C CYS A 137 -26.67 21.54 16.98
N LEU A 138 -27.25 20.45 16.45
CA LEU A 138 -26.49 19.30 15.99
C LEU A 138 -25.61 19.64 14.79
N LEU A 139 -26.15 20.37 13.80
CA LEU A 139 -25.39 20.86 12.65
C LEU A 139 -24.24 21.78 13.09
N PHE A 140 -24.50 22.74 13.96
CA PHE A 140 -23.46 23.65 14.46
C PHE A 140 -22.39 22.90 15.24
N SER A 141 -22.77 21.91 16.08
CA SER A 141 -21.80 21.06 16.79
C SER A 141 -20.97 20.19 15.84
N GLY A 142 -21.58 19.66 14.78
CA GLY A 142 -20.90 18.89 13.74
C GLY A 142 -19.95 19.75 12.91
N CYS A 143 -20.37 20.96 12.52
CA CYS A 143 -19.54 21.94 11.83
C CYS A 143 -18.36 22.41 12.69
N LEU A 144 -18.57 22.65 13.98
CA LEU A 144 -17.52 23.02 14.91
C LEU A 144 -16.53 21.86 15.08
N LEU A 145 -17.00 20.62 15.24
CA LEU A 145 -16.13 19.44 15.33
C LEU A 145 -15.32 19.24 14.04
N LEU A 146 -15.95 19.41 12.89
CA LEU A 146 -15.29 19.32 11.58
C LEU A 146 -14.23 20.42 11.43
N PHE A 147 -14.57 21.66 11.78
CA PHE A 147 -13.63 22.78 11.77
C PHE A 147 -12.44 22.54 12.70
N MET A 148 -12.68 22.11 13.94
CA MET A 148 -11.63 21.77 14.90
C MET A 148 -10.75 20.63 14.39
N THR A 149 -11.35 19.62 13.74
CA THR A 149 -10.60 18.50 13.14
C THR A 149 -9.73 18.97 11.98
N ILE A 150 -10.25 19.84 11.10
CA ILE A 150 -9.49 20.42 9.98
C ILE A 150 -8.34 21.28 10.50
N VAL A 151 -8.57 22.12 11.52
CA VAL A 151 -7.53 22.95 12.15
C VAL A 151 -6.48 22.09 12.83
N ALA A 152 -6.87 21.05 13.57
CA ALA A 152 -5.93 20.12 14.21
C ALA A 152 -5.08 19.36 13.18
N LEU A 153 -5.68 18.90 12.08
CA LEU A 153 -4.96 18.25 10.98
C LEU A 153 -4.05 19.24 10.24
N TYR A 154 -4.47 20.48 10.05
CA TYR A 154 -3.67 21.55 9.45
C TYR A 154 -2.46 21.89 10.32
N LEU A 155 -2.67 22.07 11.63
CA LEU A 155 -1.59 22.32 12.59
C LEU A 155 -0.64 21.12 12.66
N ARG A 156 -1.15 19.88 12.74
CA ARG A 156 -0.32 18.66 12.71
C ARG A 156 0.54 18.57 11.45
N LYS A 157 -0.02 18.92 10.28
CA LYS A 157 0.67 18.85 9.00
C LYS A 157 1.76 19.91 8.85
N ASN A 158 1.53 21.12 9.38
CA ASN A 158 2.42 22.26 9.18
C ASN A 158 3.39 22.53 10.34
N MET A 159 3.22 21.89 11.49
CA MET A 159 3.97 22.17 12.71
C MET A 159 4.82 20.98 13.18
N ALA A 160 5.25 20.10 12.27
CA ALA A 160 6.08 18.93 12.55
C ALA A 160 7.42 19.23 13.28
N SER A 161 7.75 20.50 13.55
CA SER A 161 8.92 20.94 14.31
C SER A 161 8.63 21.50 15.72
N ALA A 162 7.37 21.70 16.11
CA ALA A 162 7.03 22.36 17.39
C ALA A 162 6.87 21.33 18.54
N HIS A 163 7.99 20.78 19.03
CA HIS A 163 8.04 19.80 20.12
C HIS A 163 7.84 20.36 21.54
N SER A 164 7.42 21.62 21.73
CA SER A 164 7.30 22.15 23.09
C SER A 164 5.98 21.73 23.76
N LEU A 165 6.09 20.92 24.82
CA LEU A 165 5.00 20.54 25.73
C LEU A 165 4.18 21.77 26.18
N SER A 166 4.84 22.92 26.33
CA SER A 166 4.26 24.22 26.68
C SER A 166 3.26 24.72 25.65
N PHE A 167 3.53 24.59 24.34
CA PHE A 167 2.60 25.01 23.29
C PHE A 167 1.37 24.10 23.19
N LEU A 168 1.57 22.80 23.44
CA LEU A 168 0.51 21.80 23.48
C LEU A 168 -0.45 22.04 24.66
N LEU A 169 0.10 22.40 25.82
CA LEU A 169 -0.67 22.83 27.00
C LEU A 169 -1.42 24.12 26.75
N ILE A 170 -0.80 25.12 26.11
CA ILE A 170 -1.46 26.40 25.79
C ILE A 170 -2.59 26.22 24.77
N CYS A 171 -2.38 25.43 23.71
CA CYS A 171 -3.43 25.11 22.76
C CYS A 171 -4.54 24.29 23.41
N GLY A 172 -4.21 23.22 24.14
CA GLY A 172 -5.19 22.40 24.86
C GLY A 172 -6.01 23.22 25.87
N PHE A 173 -5.36 24.16 26.56
CA PHE A 173 -6.02 25.05 27.52
C PHE A 173 -6.92 26.08 26.82
N LEU A 174 -6.45 26.72 25.75
CA LEU A 174 -7.25 27.69 24.97
C LEU A 174 -8.43 27.02 24.26
N PHE A 175 -8.24 25.84 23.66
CA PHE A 175 -9.30 25.09 22.99
C PHE A 175 -10.28 24.44 23.98
N GLY A 176 -9.78 24.00 25.14
CA GLY A 176 -10.60 23.57 26.28
C GLY A 176 -11.49 24.71 26.79
N MET A 177 -10.92 25.91 26.96
CA MET A 177 -11.66 27.10 27.37
C MET A 177 -12.69 27.55 26.32
N LEU A 178 -12.33 27.57 25.03
CA LEU A 178 -13.28 27.91 23.95
C LEU A 178 -14.43 26.91 23.84
N SER A 179 -14.14 25.61 23.99
CA SER A 179 -15.18 24.57 23.99
C SER A 179 -16.06 24.66 25.24
N PHE A 180 -15.48 24.96 26.40
CA PHE A 180 -16.20 25.17 27.65
C PHE A 180 -17.09 26.42 27.59
N VAL A 181 -16.60 27.51 27.02
CA VAL A 181 -17.37 28.74 26.78
C VAL A 181 -18.50 28.49 25.78
N ALA A 182 -18.25 27.78 24.68
CA ALA A 182 -19.30 27.41 23.72
C ALA A 182 -20.39 26.52 24.36
N VAL A 183 -20.01 25.61 25.25
CA VAL A 183 -20.95 24.80 26.04
C VAL A 183 -21.71 25.65 27.05
N ILE A 184 -21.07 26.60 27.73
CA ILE A 184 -21.74 27.56 28.62
C ILE A 184 -22.74 28.42 27.84
N PHE A 185 -22.38 28.92 26.65
CA PHE A 185 -23.30 29.67 25.79
C PHE A 185 -24.47 28.82 25.29
N ALA A 186 -24.22 27.54 24.94
CA ALA A 186 -25.29 26.61 24.56
C ALA A 186 -26.21 26.28 25.75
N LEU A 187 -25.65 26.14 26.95
CA LEU A 187 -26.40 25.91 28.20
C LEU A 187 -27.17 27.17 28.62
N HIS A 188 -26.57 28.37 28.52
CA HIS A 188 -27.24 29.65 28.77
C HIS A 188 -28.34 29.91 27.75
N GLY A 189 -28.14 29.60 26.47
CA GLY A 189 -29.19 29.65 25.45
C GLY A 189 -30.35 28.70 25.75
N CYS A 190 -30.07 27.52 26.32
CA CYS A 190 -31.12 26.59 26.77
C CYS A 190 -31.82 27.04 28.06
N CYS A 191 -31.10 27.69 28.99
CA CYS A 191 -31.67 28.30 30.20
C CYS A 191 -32.54 29.52 29.87
N ALA A 192 -32.10 30.38 28.95
CA ALA A 192 -32.89 31.51 28.44
C ALA A 192 -34.15 31.06 27.69
N ALA A 193 -34.13 29.86 27.09
CA ALA A 193 -35.29 29.26 26.42
C ALA A 193 -36.19 28.42 27.34
N ASN A 194 -35.91 28.33 28.65
CA ASN A 194 -36.67 27.52 29.62
C ASN A 194 -36.86 26.04 29.20
N VAL A 195 -35.93 25.49 28.43
CA VAL A 195 -35.98 24.10 27.96
C VAL A 195 -35.26 23.21 28.97
N ALA A 196 -36.01 22.41 29.72
CA ALA A 196 -35.44 21.40 30.60
C ALA A 196 -34.64 20.38 29.78
N ILE A 197 -33.30 20.42 29.88
CA ILE A 197 -32.42 19.41 29.27
C ILE A 197 -32.70 18.08 29.97
N SER A 198 -33.16 17.08 29.20
CA SER A 198 -33.46 15.76 29.77
C SER A 198 -32.18 15.12 30.32
N LYS A 199 -32.28 14.33 31.40
CA LYS A 199 -31.14 13.57 31.96
C LYS A 199 -30.41 12.72 30.89
N THR A 200 -31.13 12.32 29.84
CA THR A 200 -30.62 11.56 28.70
C THR A 200 -29.63 12.38 27.86
N SER A 201 -29.94 13.64 27.55
CA SER A 201 -29.05 14.54 26.80
C SER A 201 -27.77 14.87 27.56
N SER A 202 -27.83 14.99 28.89
CA SER A 202 -26.66 15.17 29.76
C SER A 202 -25.73 13.95 29.78
N ARG A 203 -26.27 12.74 29.63
CA ARG A 203 -25.46 11.51 29.51
C ARG A 203 -24.76 11.46 28.15
N THR A 204 -25.45 11.75 27.06
CA THR A 204 -24.86 11.77 25.71
C THR A 204 -23.69 12.76 25.63
N ILE A 205 -23.86 14.00 26.10
CA ILE A 205 -22.79 15.01 26.09
C ILE A 205 -21.57 14.52 26.90
N ARG A 206 -21.79 13.96 28.09
CA ARG A 206 -20.69 13.42 28.91
C ARG A 206 -19.98 12.25 28.23
N CYS A 207 -20.71 11.31 27.62
CA CYS A 207 -20.12 10.22 26.86
C CYS A 207 -19.30 10.75 25.67
N THR A 208 -19.82 11.72 24.91
CA THR A 208 -19.09 12.36 23.81
C THR A 208 -17.82 13.05 24.30
N MET A 209 -17.87 13.79 25.42
CA MET A 209 -16.68 14.44 25.98
C MET A 209 -15.64 13.43 26.47
N VAL A 210 -16.05 12.33 27.09
CA VAL A 210 -15.13 11.26 27.51
C VAL A 210 -14.48 10.59 26.29
N ILE A 211 -15.25 10.30 25.23
CA ILE A 211 -14.72 9.74 23.99
C ILE A 211 -13.72 10.70 23.35
N LEU A 212 -14.04 12.00 23.28
CA LEU A 212 -13.13 13.02 22.76
C LEU A 212 -11.87 13.11 23.63
N LEU A 213 -11.98 13.11 24.95
CA LEU A 213 -10.85 13.18 25.86
C LEU A 213 -9.94 11.96 25.74
N VAL A 214 -10.51 10.76 25.63
CA VAL A 214 -9.75 9.52 25.36
C VAL A 214 -9.07 9.59 23.99
N TYR A 215 -9.76 10.10 22.97
CA TYR A 215 -9.20 10.33 21.63
C TYR A 215 -8.02 11.32 21.67
N PHE A 216 -8.15 12.43 22.41
CA PHE A 216 -7.07 13.38 22.64
C PHE A 216 -5.90 12.74 23.40
N VAL A 217 -6.16 12.01 24.49
CA VAL A 217 -5.12 11.31 25.26
C VAL A 217 -4.36 10.31 24.38
N ILE A 218 -5.05 9.48 23.60
CA ILE A 218 -4.40 8.49 22.72
C ILE A 218 -3.55 9.17 21.64
N ILE A 219 -4.03 10.27 21.06
CA ILE A 219 -3.30 10.98 19.99
C ILE A 219 -2.10 11.75 20.52
N TYR A 220 -2.19 12.32 21.72
CA TYR A 220 -1.20 13.27 22.22
C TYR A 220 -0.28 12.72 23.31
N ILE A 221 -0.69 11.71 24.08
CA ILE A 221 0.12 11.10 25.16
C ILE A 221 0.88 9.87 24.68
N LEU A 222 0.39 9.16 23.67
CA LEU A 222 1.04 7.97 23.11
C LEU A 222 1.39 8.17 21.63
N PRO A 223 2.30 9.11 21.28
CA PRO A 223 2.75 9.24 19.90
C PRO A 223 3.57 8.01 19.52
N PHE A 224 2.91 7.01 18.95
CA PHE A 224 3.62 5.93 18.28
C PHE A 224 4.31 6.51 17.06
N ASN A 225 5.62 6.75 17.18
CA ASN A 225 6.43 7.28 16.10
C ASN A 225 6.77 6.15 15.10
N ARG A 226 5.80 5.82 14.26
CA ARG A 226 5.93 4.80 13.21
C ARG A 226 7.14 5.04 12.31
N GLN A 227 7.38 6.30 11.99
CA GLN A 227 8.42 6.71 11.07
C GLN A 227 9.81 6.39 11.64
N GLU A 228 10.08 6.77 12.88
CA GLU A 228 11.31 6.43 13.61
C GLU A 228 11.49 4.92 13.71
N TRP A 229 10.43 4.18 14.08
CA TRP A 229 10.52 2.73 14.16
C TRP A 229 10.91 2.05 12.84
N TYR A 230 10.33 2.48 11.72
CA TYR A 230 10.65 1.91 10.41
C TYR A 230 12.08 2.26 9.98
N GLU A 231 12.50 3.50 10.20
CA GLU A 231 13.85 3.96 9.87
C GLU A 231 14.92 3.24 10.69
N ASP A 232 14.74 3.15 12.00
CA ASP A 232 15.67 2.43 12.89
C ASP A 232 15.77 0.96 12.52
N THR A 233 14.63 0.33 12.20
CA THR A 233 14.61 -1.06 11.74
C THR A 233 15.35 -1.21 10.42
N ALA A 234 15.14 -0.31 9.46
CA ALA A 234 15.85 -0.32 8.19
C ALA A 234 17.36 -0.12 8.36
N GLN A 235 17.78 0.79 9.24
CA GLN A 235 19.19 1.00 9.57
C GLN A 235 19.83 -0.25 10.18
N GLN A 236 19.16 -0.91 11.12
CA GLN A 236 19.63 -2.17 11.70
C GLN A 236 19.75 -3.28 10.66
N ILE A 237 18.76 -3.42 9.78
CA ILE A 237 18.78 -4.41 8.68
C ILE A 237 19.96 -4.13 7.74
N TYR A 238 20.14 -2.87 7.33
CA TYR A 238 21.21 -2.47 6.43
C TYR A 238 22.59 -2.70 7.06
N HIS A 239 22.76 -2.30 8.33
CA HIS A 239 24.01 -2.51 9.06
C HIS A 239 24.38 -3.99 9.14
N ARG A 240 23.44 -4.87 9.49
CA ARG A 240 23.68 -6.33 9.54
C ARG A 240 24.07 -6.88 8.16
N TYR A 241 23.38 -6.44 7.11
CA TYR A 241 23.66 -6.88 5.75
C TYR A 241 25.08 -6.51 5.30
N MET A 242 25.52 -5.29 5.59
CA MET A 242 26.87 -4.84 5.25
C MET A 242 27.94 -5.59 6.06
N MET A 243 27.71 -5.83 7.35
CA MET A 243 28.62 -6.58 8.21
C MET A 243 28.81 -8.05 7.77
N HIS A 244 27.78 -8.69 7.23
CA HIS A 244 27.91 -10.07 6.72
C HIS A 244 28.69 -10.16 5.41
N ARG A 245 28.78 -9.09 4.62
CA ARG A 245 29.48 -9.10 3.32
C ARG A 245 30.91 -8.59 3.38
N ASN A 246 31.24 -7.68 4.30
CA ASN A 246 32.59 -7.16 4.45
C ASN A 246 33.28 -7.77 5.67
N SER A 247 33.92 -8.92 5.49
CA SER A 247 34.71 -9.59 6.55
C SER A 247 36.02 -8.87 6.89
N SER A 248 36.38 -7.79 6.18
CA SER A 248 37.75 -7.25 6.23
C SER A 248 37.87 -5.73 6.36
N ASP A 249 36.81 -4.94 6.17
CA ASP A 249 36.90 -3.47 6.30
C ASP A 249 35.54 -2.84 6.68
N THR A 250 35.53 -2.12 7.80
CA THR A 250 34.39 -1.40 8.39
C THR A 250 34.05 -0.09 7.68
N VAL A 251 34.32 0.02 6.37
CA VAL A 251 33.94 1.22 5.61
C VAL A 251 32.45 1.11 5.27
N LEU A 252 31.64 1.93 5.93
CA LEU A 252 30.25 2.16 5.55
C LEU A 252 30.23 2.74 4.13
N VAL A 253 29.94 1.89 3.14
CA VAL A 253 29.71 2.30 1.76
C VAL A 253 28.30 2.87 1.67
N ASP A 254 28.13 3.99 0.97
CA ASP A 254 26.79 4.53 0.69
C ASP A 254 25.97 3.48 -0.10
N PRO A 255 24.72 3.15 0.32
CA PRO A 255 23.91 2.12 -0.31
C PRO A 255 23.71 2.32 -1.82
N GLN A 256 23.64 3.58 -2.26
CA GLN A 256 23.49 3.96 -3.65
C GLN A 256 24.75 3.65 -4.45
N ASP A 257 25.93 3.94 -3.89
CA ASP A 257 27.21 3.71 -4.55
C ASP A 257 27.50 2.20 -4.66
N TYR A 258 27.20 1.44 -3.59
CA TYR A 258 27.26 -0.02 -3.61
C TYR A 258 26.38 -0.61 -4.72
N PHE A 259 25.11 -0.19 -4.76
CA PHE A 259 24.17 -0.64 -5.76
C PHE A 259 24.63 -0.31 -7.19
N LEU A 260 25.03 0.94 -7.44
CA LEU A 260 25.48 1.37 -8.76
C LEU A 260 26.71 0.60 -9.23
N SER A 261 27.67 0.31 -8.33
CA SER A 261 28.83 -0.51 -8.66
C SER A 261 28.43 -1.89 -9.17
N LYS A 262 27.47 -2.54 -8.50
CA LYS A 262 26.98 -3.88 -8.88
C LYS A 262 26.20 -3.84 -10.19
N PHE A 263 25.41 -2.80 -10.40
CA PHE A 263 24.67 -2.61 -11.65
C PHE A 263 25.63 -2.40 -12.83
N VAL A 264 26.62 -1.50 -12.72
CA VAL A 264 27.60 -1.25 -13.78
C VAL A 264 28.47 -2.48 -14.06
N GLU A 265 28.79 -3.28 -13.04
CA GLU A 265 29.55 -4.52 -13.19
C GLU A 265 28.79 -5.60 -13.96
N THR A 266 27.48 -5.72 -13.73
CA THR A 266 26.69 -6.88 -14.18
C THR A 266 25.66 -6.57 -15.27
N GLY A 267 25.32 -5.30 -15.50
CA GLY A 267 24.18 -4.91 -16.34
C GLY A 267 22.82 -5.39 -15.82
N ARG A 268 22.76 -5.96 -14.60
CA ARG A 268 21.58 -6.65 -14.07
C ARG A 268 20.87 -5.83 -13.01
N PHE A 269 19.54 -5.80 -13.09
CA PHE A 269 18.69 -5.19 -12.05
C PHE A 269 17.47 -6.05 -11.75
N ARG A 270 16.92 -5.89 -10.54
CA ARG A 270 15.79 -6.68 -10.04
C ARG A 270 14.57 -5.83 -9.81
N ILE A 271 13.43 -6.26 -10.34
CA ILE A 271 12.13 -5.64 -10.14
C ILE A 271 11.22 -6.54 -9.30
N LEU A 272 10.45 -5.93 -8.41
CA LEU A 272 9.35 -6.55 -7.66
C LEU A 272 8.04 -5.84 -8.03
N SER A 273 6.96 -6.60 -8.26
CA SER A 273 5.59 -6.11 -8.19
C SER A 273 4.86 -6.84 -7.06
N TYR A 274 4.19 -6.08 -6.18
CA TYR A 274 3.58 -6.65 -4.98
C TYR A 274 2.38 -5.85 -4.48
N ASN A 275 1.20 -6.49 -4.45
CA ASN A 275 0.08 -5.99 -3.66
C ASN A 275 0.39 -6.22 -2.18
N ILE A 276 0.65 -5.13 -1.44
CA ILE A 276 1.12 -5.17 -0.04
C ILE A 276 -0.02 -5.09 0.99
N PHE A 277 -1.27 -4.96 0.51
CA PHE A 277 -2.48 -5.03 1.34
C PHE A 277 -2.49 -4.05 2.53
N ILE A 278 -2.10 -2.80 2.31
CA ILE A 278 -2.08 -1.72 3.33
C ILE A 278 -3.28 -0.80 3.10
N ARG A 279 -4.46 -1.35 3.40
CA ARG A 279 -5.75 -0.67 3.30
C ARG A 279 -5.87 0.52 4.28
N PRO A 280 -6.73 1.51 3.98
CA PRO A 280 -6.99 2.63 4.88
C PRO A 280 -7.43 2.17 6.29
N PRO A 281 -7.16 2.96 7.34
CA PRO A 281 -7.62 2.65 8.70
C PRO A 281 -9.13 2.40 8.76
N GLY A 282 -9.53 1.39 9.53
CA GLY A 282 -10.93 0.95 9.64
C GLY A 282 -11.38 -0.03 8.55
N VAL A 283 -10.59 -0.26 7.50
CA VAL A 283 -10.85 -1.30 6.49
C VAL A 283 -9.95 -2.49 6.77
N THR A 284 -10.51 -3.52 7.43
CA THR A 284 -9.72 -4.66 7.93
C THR A 284 -10.46 -5.98 7.85
N SER A 285 -9.73 -7.08 7.69
CA SER A 285 -10.24 -8.45 7.76
C SER A 285 -10.16 -8.97 9.21
N ASN A 286 -9.10 -8.59 9.92
CA ASN A 286 -8.85 -8.98 11.31
C ASN A 286 -8.18 -7.85 12.11
N GLY A 287 -8.98 -7.01 12.77
CA GLY A 287 -8.49 -5.97 13.69
C GLY A 287 -7.75 -4.83 12.99
N ASN A 288 -6.42 -4.90 12.86
CA ASN A 288 -5.60 -3.96 12.09
C ASN A 288 -4.88 -4.66 10.91
N ASP A 289 -5.12 -5.95 10.67
CA ASP A 289 -4.40 -6.79 9.70
C ASP A 289 -2.87 -6.72 9.86
N TYR A 290 -2.38 -6.44 11.07
CA TYR A 290 -0.94 -6.34 11.37
C TYR A 290 -0.15 -5.45 10.40
N LYS A 291 -0.77 -4.38 9.88
CA LYS A 291 -0.21 -3.55 8.80
C LYS A 291 1.18 -3.02 9.11
N ASP A 292 1.42 -2.62 10.37
CA ASP A 292 2.72 -2.06 10.74
C ASP A 292 3.78 -3.16 10.89
N GLU A 293 3.44 -4.27 11.53
CA GLU A 293 4.33 -5.42 11.69
C GLU A 293 4.70 -6.04 10.34
N ARG A 294 3.73 -6.16 9.41
CA ARG A 294 3.98 -6.66 8.05
C ARG A 294 4.91 -5.74 7.27
N LEU A 295 4.73 -4.42 7.36
CA LEU A 295 5.62 -3.46 6.71
C LEU A 295 7.04 -3.53 7.26
N VAL A 296 7.20 -3.68 8.58
CA VAL A 296 8.51 -3.83 9.21
C VAL A 296 9.21 -5.12 8.80
N LEU A 297 8.47 -6.24 8.69
CA LEU A 297 9.02 -7.48 8.15
C LEU A 297 9.39 -7.34 6.68
N PHE A 298 8.58 -6.62 5.89
CA PHE A 298 8.84 -6.37 4.48
C PHE A 298 10.14 -5.61 4.23
N LEU A 299 10.55 -4.70 5.14
CA LEU A 299 11.84 -4.00 5.05
C LEU A 299 13.03 -4.95 4.87
N ARG A 300 12.98 -6.16 5.44
CA ARG A 300 14.04 -7.18 5.32
C ARG A 300 14.25 -7.65 3.89
N HIS A 301 13.21 -7.59 3.07
CA HIS A 301 13.24 -8.07 1.70
C HIS A 301 13.56 -6.97 0.69
N MET A 302 13.38 -5.69 1.03
CA MET A 302 13.50 -4.58 0.07
C MET A 302 14.88 -4.48 -0.60
N MET A 303 15.96 -4.82 0.11
CA MET A 303 17.32 -4.80 -0.45
C MET A 303 17.55 -5.83 -1.57
N ASN A 304 16.68 -6.84 -1.69
CA ASN A 304 16.74 -7.84 -2.75
C ASN A 304 16.26 -7.30 -4.11
N TYR A 305 15.80 -6.06 -4.16
CA TYR A 305 15.27 -5.44 -5.38
C TYR A 305 15.88 -4.07 -5.58
N ASP A 306 15.78 -3.58 -6.81
CA ASP A 306 16.32 -2.29 -7.23
C ASP A 306 15.20 -1.36 -7.70
N ILE A 307 14.08 -1.95 -8.14
CA ILE A 307 12.82 -1.29 -8.43
C ILE A 307 11.70 -2.08 -7.75
N ILE A 308 10.81 -1.40 -7.02
CA ILE A 308 9.68 -2.02 -6.34
C ILE A 308 8.40 -1.28 -6.74
N CYS A 309 7.41 -2.03 -7.24
CA CYS A 309 6.08 -1.56 -7.57
C CYS A 309 5.09 -2.13 -6.56
N LEU A 310 4.54 -1.28 -5.69
CA LEU A 310 3.58 -1.68 -4.66
C LEU A 310 2.15 -1.31 -5.08
N GLN A 311 1.21 -2.23 -4.86
CA GLN A 311 -0.23 -1.99 -4.95
C GLN A 311 -0.86 -2.05 -3.55
N GLU A 312 -2.01 -1.40 -3.38
CA GLU A 312 -2.71 -1.24 -2.09
C GLU A 312 -1.86 -0.62 -0.96
N LEU A 313 -0.88 0.21 -1.28
CA LEU A 313 -0.22 1.06 -0.30
C LEU A 313 -0.95 2.41 -0.21
N PHE A 314 -2.12 2.41 0.43
CA PHE A 314 -2.99 3.58 0.50
C PHE A 314 -2.51 4.63 1.52
N THR A 315 -2.77 5.91 1.23
CA THR A 315 -2.37 7.04 2.08
C THR A 315 -3.52 7.62 2.92
N LEU A 316 -4.76 7.23 2.64
CA LEU A 316 -5.92 7.79 3.34
C LEU A 316 -5.87 7.46 4.83
N GLY A 317 -5.76 8.50 5.67
CA GLY A 317 -5.83 8.38 7.14
C GLY A 317 -4.60 7.79 7.81
N SER A 318 -3.50 7.54 7.09
CA SER A 318 -2.33 6.81 7.60
C SER A 318 -1.03 7.43 7.10
N ASP A 319 0.02 7.47 7.93
CA ASP A 319 1.37 7.91 7.55
C ASP A 319 2.32 6.73 7.17
N ARG A 320 1.77 5.51 7.05
CA ARG A 320 2.52 4.29 6.67
C ARG A 320 3.28 4.42 5.36
N TRP A 321 2.67 5.06 4.36
CA TRP A 321 3.33 5.32 3.08
C TRP A 321 4.57 6.19 3.26
N GLN A 322 4.46 7.31 3.99
CA GLN A 322 5.57 8.21 4.27
C GLN A 322 6.67 7.51 5.08
N SER A 323 6.27 6.75 6.10
CA SER A 323 7.19 5.99 6.97
C SER A 323 7.96 4.95 6.17
N LEU A 324 7.28 4.18 5.30
CA LEU A 324 7.93 3.17 4.45
C LEU A 324 8.88 3.81 3.43
N VAL A 325 8.45 4.87 2.75
CA VAL A 325 9.28 5.59 1.77
C VAL A 325 10.54 6.14 2.43
N LYS A 326 10.44 6.71 3.64
CA LYS A 326 11.61 7.24 4.33
C LYS A 326 12.57 6.14 4.78
N ALA A 327 12.05 5.02 5.30
CA ALA A 327 12.85 3.85 5.62
C ALA A 327 13.52 3.23 4.38
N ALA A 328 12.83 3.17 3.24
CA ALA A 328 13.36 2.65 1.98
C ALA A 328 14.60 3.42 1.49
N ARG A 329 14.72 4.72 1.80
CA ARG A 329 15.91 5.52 1.46
C ARG A 329 17.17 5.02 2.13
N VAL A 330 17.08 4.34 3.28
CA VAL A 330 18.22 3.67 3.94
C VAL A 330 18.81 2.59 3.05
N PHE A 331 17.99 1.98 2.18
CA PHE A 331 18.42 0.95 1.23
C PHE A 331 18.77 1.51 -0.17
N GLY A 332 18.87 2.84 -0.32
CA GLY A 332 19.18 3.51 -1.58
C GLY A 332 17.97 3.81 -2.47
N PHE A 333 16.72 3.54 -2.04
CA PHE A 333 15.54 3.93 -2.82
C PHE A 333 15.26 5.44 -2.69
N HIS A 334 16.05 6.25 -3.38
CA HIS A 334 15.96 7.72 -3.34
C HIS A 334 14.94 8.32 -4.29
N TYR A 335 14.34 7.51 -5.17
CA TYR A 335 13.38 7.97 -6.16
C TYR A 335 12.05 7.25 -5.98
N GLU A 336 10.98 8.04 -5.84
CA GLU A 336 9.62 7.54 -5.68
C GLU A 336 8.60 8.19 -6.61
N ALA A 337 7.57 7.44 -6.96
CA ALA A 337 6.35 7.93 -7.61
C ALA A 337 5.12 7.29 -6.94
N HIS A 338 4.00 8.01 -6.87
CA HIS A 338 2.78 7.53 -6.23
C HIS A 338 1.52 8.01 -6.96
N LEU A 339 0.55 7.13 -7.12
CA LEU A 339 -0.72 7.41 -7.81
C LEU A 339 -1.68 8.15 -6.88
N LYS A 340 -1.72 9.48 -7.03
CA LYS A 340 -2.44 10.42 -6.16
C LYS A 340 -3.97 10.26 -6.24
N ARG A 341 -4.66 10.93 -5.31
CA ARG A 341 -6.13 11.10 -5.34
C ARG A 341 -6.57 11.93 -6.53
N HIS A 342 -7.82 11.72 -6.96
CA HIS A 342 -8.44 12.46 -8.05
C HIS A 342 -9.79 13.05 -7.59
N LEU A 343 -9.72 14.16 -6.85
CA LEU A 343 -10.91 14.77 -6.22
C LEU A 343 -11.84 15.47 -7.21
N PHE A 344 -11.34 15.85 -8.39
CA PHE A 344 -12.07 16.64 -9.39
C PHE A 344 -12.71 15.81 -10.50
N SER A 345 -12.82 14.48 -10.37
CA SER A 345 -13.63 13.66 -11.27
C SER A 345 -15.13 13.84 -11.00
N TRP A 346 -15.93 13.63 -12.04
CA TRP A 346 -17.34 13.28 -11.89
C TRP A 346 -17.41 11.99 -11.06
N LEU A 347 -17.91 12.12 -9.82
CA LEU A 347 -17.63 11.28 -8.64
C LEU A 347 -16.20 11.44 -8.08
N PRO A 348 -16.06 12.14 -6.94
CA PRO A 348 -14.75 12.36 -6.30
C PRO A 348 -14.08 11.05 -5.87
N LYS A 349 -12.85 10.82 -6.33
CA LYS A 349 -12.01 9.70 -5.86
C LYS A 349 -11.25 10.12 -4.60
N ILE A 350 -11.87 9.91 -3.44
CA ILE A 350 -11.35 10.35 -2.14
C ILE A 350 -10.23 9.45 -1.59
N VAL A 351 -10.11 8.22 -2.09
CA VAL A 351 -9.00 7.31 -1.81
C VAL A 351 -8.00 7.38 -2.97
N ASP A 352 -6.69 7.43 -2.67
CA ASP A 352 -5.65 7.37 -3.70
C ASP A 352 -5.61 5.99 -4.36
N GLY A 353 -4.90 5.85 -5.48
CA GLY A 353 -4.87 4.58 -6.21
C GLY A 353 -4.14 3.44 -5.51
N GLY A 354 -3.40 3.73 -4.41
CA GLY A 354 -2.62 2.73 -3.69
C GLY A 354 -1.41 2.20 -4.46
N VAL A 355 -1.07 2.78 -5.61
CA VAL A 355 0.06 2.35 -6.45
C VAL A 355 1.29 3.22 -6.19
N THR A 356 2.43 2.59 -5.89
CA THR A 356 3.71 3.28 -5.61
C THR A 356 4.85 2.61 -6.37
N ILE A 357 5.74 3.39 -6.97
CA ILE A 357 7.01 2.92 -7.54
C ILE A 357 8.14 3.48 -6.69
N LEU A 358 9.03 2.61 -6.22
CA LEU A 358 10.29 2.95 -5.56
C LEU A 358 11.43 2.49 -6.46
N SER A 359 12.45 3.32 -6.61
CA SER A 359 13.59 3.03 -7.49
C SER A 359 14.90 3.50 -6.87
N LYS A 360 15.93 2.67 -6.96
CA LYS A 360 17.32 3.08 -6.72
C LYS A 360 17.89 3.85 -7.92
N PHE A 361 17.31 3.69 -9.10
CA PHE A 361 17.66 4.46 -10.30
C PHE A 361 16.87 5.78 -10.38
N PRO A 362 17.41 6.82 -11.02
CA PRO A 362 16.71 8.09 -11.21
C PRO A 362 15.39 7.93 -11.97
N ILE A 363 14.31 8.42 -11.39
CA ILE A 363 13.04 8.63 -12.10
C ILE A 363 13.09 10.03 -12.73
N VAL A 364 13.32 10.09 -14.04
CA VAL A 364 13.49 11.35 -14.79
C VAL A 364 12.16 11.96 -15.26
N ALA A 365 11.11 11.15 -15.37
CA ALA A 365 9.75 11.62 -15.62
C ALA A 365 8.72 10.71 -14.95
N THR A 366 7.59 11.28 -14.56
CA THR A 366 6.44 10.56 -14.01
C THR A 366 5.18 11.06 -14.68
N ASP A 367 4.23 10.18 -14.92
CA ASP A 367 2.88 10.56 -15.35
C ASP A 367 1.87 9.53 -14.86
N SER A 368 0.58 9.80 -14.98
CA SER A 368 -0.47 8.87 -14.60
C SER A 368 -1.77 9.11 -15.33
N ILE A 369 -2.56 8.05 -15.52
CA ILE A 369 -3.97 8.15 -15.89
C ILE A 369 -4.84 7.57 -14.80
N PHE A 370 -6.08 8.04 -14.72
CA PHE A 370 -7.13 7.46 -13.89
C PHE A 370 -8.14 6.72 -14.76
N PHE A 371 -8.59 5.56 -14.30
CA PHE A 371 -9.60 4.80 -15.03
C PHE A 371 -10.95 5.48 -14.98
N GLN A 372 -11.63 5.52 -16.11
CA GLN A 372 -12.93 6.19 -16.24
C GLN A 372 -14.07 5.33 -15.71
N ARG A 373 -13.90 4.00 -15.73
CA ARG A 373 -14.89 3.04 -15.27
C ARG A 373 -14.38 2.30 -14.04
N ALA A 374 -15.27 2.12 -13.08
CA ALA A 374 -15.13 1.28 -11.90
C ALA A 374 -16.50 0.70 -11.57
N SER A 375 -16.55 -0.39 -10.81
CA SER A 375 -17.83 -0.93 -10.36
C SER A 375 -18.42 -0.05 -9.26
N PHE A 376 -19.69 0.34 -9.41
CA PHE A 376 -20.44 1.08 -8.38
C PHE A 376 -20.85 0.21 -7.18
N SER A 377 -20.80 -1.11 -7.32
CA SER A 377 -21.09 -2.06 -6.24
C SER A 377 -19.88 -2.34 -5.35
N THR A 378 -18.69 -1.83 -5.69
CA THR A 378 -17.46 -2.06 -4.93
C THR A 378 -16.85 -0.76 -4.42
N ILE A 379 -15.93 -0.86 -3.46
CA ILE A 379 -15.21 0.31 -2.92
C ILE A 379 -14.36 1.01 -3.98
N ASP A 380 -14.03 0.33 -5.07
CA ASP A 380 -13.23 0.89 -6.17
C ASP A 380 -13.89 2.11 -6.82
N CYS A 381 -15.20 2.29 -6.69
CA CYS A 381 -15.89 3.48 -7.18
C CYS A 381 -15.39 4.79 -6.53
N ILE A 382 -14.81 4.75 -5.33
CA ILE A 382 -14.25 5.92 -4.64
C ILE A 382 -12.70 5.93 -4.62
N VAL A 383 -12.07 4.92 -5.23
CA VAL A 383 -10.62 4.78 -5.34
C VAL A 383 -10.13 5.32 -6.68
N ALA A 384 -9.05 6.11 -6.66
CA ALA A 384 -8.41 6.66 -7.85
C ALA A 384 -7.55 5.61 -8.57
N LYS A 385 -8.13 4.44 -8.92
CA LYS A 385 -7.42 3.40 -9.69
C LYS A 385 -7.01 3.92 -11.07
N GLY A 386 -5.88 3.44 -11.55
CA GLY A 386 -5.25 3.95 -12.75
C GLY A 386 -3.87 3.34 -12.99
N VAL A 387 -3.14 3.90 -13.96
CA VAL A 387 -1.78 3.49 -14.29
C VAL A 387 -0.81 4.57 -13.85
N LEU A 388 0.23 4.18 -13.11
CA LEU A 388 1.35 5.03 -12.74
C LEU A 388 2.55 4.73 -13.65
N TYR A 389 3.05 5.76 -14.33
CA TYR A 389 4.22 5.70 -15.20
C TYR A 389 5.44 6.32 -14.55
N ALA A 390 6.58 5.65 -14.67
CA ALA A 390 7.90 6.17 -14.36
C ALA A 390 8.86 5.94 -15.54
N LYS A 391 9.49 7.01 -16.01
CA LYS A 391 10.66 6.92 -16.90
C LYS A 391 11.91 6.85 -16.05
N ILE A 392 12.54 5.68 -16.02
CA ILE A 392 13.71 5.40 -15.21
C ILE A 392 14.95 5.47 -16.09
N GLU A 393 15.95 6.25 -15.68
CA GLU A 393 17.24 6.29 -16.34
C GLU A 393 18.15 5.18 -15.82
N LEU A 394 18.62 4.31 -16.71
CA LEU A 394 19.62 3.29 -16.46
C LEU A 394 21.00 3.85 -16.85
N PRO A 395 21.85 4.23 -15.88
CA PRO A 395 23.11 4.93 -16.18
C PRO A 395 24.07 4.04 -16.99
N TYR A 396 24.75 4.63 -17.98
CA TYR A 396 25.85 4.00 -18.74
C TYR A 396 25.48 2.75 -19.56
N MET A 397 24.18 2.51 -19.79
CA MET A 397 23.69 1.37 -20.57
C MET A 397 22.76 1.82 -21.69
N GLU A 398 22.63 1.00 -22.72
CA GLU A 398 21.62 1.14 -23.77
C GLU A 398 20.71 -0.10 -23.81
N PRO A 399 19.37 0.04 -23.92
CA PRO A 399 18.61 1.29 -23.93
C PRO A 399 18.70 2.04 -22.60
N ARG A 400 18.99 3.35 -22.69
CA ARG A 400 19.19 4.22 -21.52
C ARG A 400 17.96 4.40 -20.62
N TYR A 401 16.76 4.15 -21.14
CA TYR A 401 15.53 4.42 -20.40
C TYR A 401 14.63 3.19 -20.31
N LEU A 402 14.21 2.89 -19.08
CA LEU A 402 13.13 1.99 -18.77
C LEU A 402 11.82 2.79 -18.64
N HIS A 403 10.83 2.42 -19.45
CA HIS A 403 9.45 2.86 -19.38
C HIS A 403 8.68 1.86 -18.52
N LEU A 404 8.51 2.19 -17.24
CA LEU A 404 7.83 1.34 -16.27
C LEU A 404 6.41 1.83 -16.01
N PHE A 405 5.45 0.93 -16.13
CA PHE A 405 4.05 1.16 -15.86
C PHE A 405 3.58 0.20 -14.77
N SER A 406 3.09 0.72 -13.65
CA SER A 406 2.46 -0.08 -12.60
C SER A 406 0.98 0.26 -12.46
N THR A 407 0.15 -0.74 -12.20
CA THR A 407 -1.31 -0.56 -12.09
C THR A 407 -1.93 -1.46 -11.02
N HIS A 408 -3.17 -1.15 -10.65
CA HIS A 408 -4.06 -2.03 -9.90
C HIS A 408 -5.48 -1.94 -10.50
N LEU A 409 -5.88 -2.95 -11.28
CA LEU A 409 -7.16 -2.94 -12.00
C LEU A 409 -8.36 -3.19 -11.06
N GLN A 410 -9.58 -3.04 -11.58
CA GLN A 410 -10.84 -3.33 -10.88
C GLN A 410 -10.80 -4.73 -10.24
N ALA A 411 -11.07 -4.81 -8.95
CA ALA A 411 -11.19 -6.08 -8.25
C ALA A 411 -12.57 -6.73 -8.45
N GLY A 412 -12.66 -8.03 -8.17
CA GLY A 412 -13.91 -8.81 -8.15
C GLY A 412 -14.20 -9.62 -9.40
N ASP A 413 -15.07 -10.63 -9.23
CA ASP A 413 -15.40 -11.65 -10.24
C ASP A 413 -16.90 -11.69 -10.59
N GLU A 414 -17.77 -10.83 -10.01
CA GLU A 414 -19.23 -10.94 -10.19
C GLU A 414 -19.94 -9.64 -10.60
N PRO A 415 -20.99 -9.73 -11.46
CA PRO A 415 -21.14 -10.76 -12.50
C PRO A 415 -20.01 -10.62 -13.53
N LEU A 416 -19.42 -11.77 -13.93
CA LEU A 416 -18.20 -11.87 -14.73
C LEU A 416 -18.19 -10.95 -15.95
N GLU A 417 -19.31 -10.82 -16.67
CA GLU A 417 -19.37 -10.02 -17.90
C GLU A 417 -19.25 -8.52 -17.64
N GLU A 418 -19.92 -8.00 -16.62
CA GLU A 418 -19.81 -6.59 -16.26
C GLU A 418 -18.41 -6.25 -15.74
N MET A 419 -17.88 -7.09 -14.84
CA MET A 419 -16.53 -6.92 -14.30
C MET A 419 -15.47 -7.00 -15.40
N TRP A 420 -15.61 -7.95 -16.31
CA TRP A 420 -14.73 -8.05 -17.47
C TRP A 420 -14.83 -6.81 -18.36
N ASN A 421 -16.03 -6.28 -18.63
CA ASN A 421 -16.18 -5.08 -19.45
C ASN A 421 -15.51 -3.84 -18.80
N ILE A 422 -15.54 -3.74 -17.47
CA ILE A 422 -14.79 -2.72 -16.74
C ILE A 422 -13.29 -2.94 -16.92
N LYS A 423 -12.76 -4.13 -16.58
CA LYS A 423 -11.33 -4.47 -16.71
C LYS A 423 -10.83 -4.27 -18.16
N ARG A 424 -11.62 -4.66 -19.15
CA ARG A 424 -11.36 -4.44 -20.59
C ARG A 424 -11.16 -2.95 -20.90
N THR A 425 -12.10 -2.11 -20.46
CA THR A 425 -11.99 -0.65 -20.67
C THR A 425 -10.72 -0.10 -20.01
N GLN A 426 -10.41 -0.55 -18.80
CA GLN A 426 -9.20 -0.14 -18.08
C GLN A 426 -7.93 -0.57 -18.81
N LEU A 427 -7.88 -1.81 -19.33
CA LEU A 427 -6.78 -2.34 -20.13
C LEU A 427 -6.62 -1.56 -21.45
N GLU A 428 -7.71 -1.16 -22.10
CA GLU A 428 -7.66 -0.30 -23.30
C GLU A 428 -7.06 1.07 -22.94
N GLN A 429 -7.51 1.70 -21.85
CA GLN A 429 -6.93 2.96 -21.37
C GLN A 429 -5.43 2.81 -21.03
N ALA A 430 -5.04 1.70 -20.38
CA ALA A 430 -3.65 1.40 -20.06
C ALA A 430 -2.80 1.26 -21.33
N ARG A 431 -3.28 0.51 -22.33
CA ARG A 431 -2.61 0.36 -23.62
C ARG A 431 -2.41 1.70 -24.31
N GLU A 432 -3.45 2.52 -24.43
CA GLU A 432 -3.35 3.85 -25.05
C GLU A 432 -2.38 4.76 -24.30
N PHE A 433 -2.33 4.65 -22.96
CA PHE A 433 -1.38 5.40 -22.16
C PHE A 433 0.06 4.93 -22.37
N ILE A 434 0.30 3.61 -22.47
CA ILE A 434 1.62 3.07 -22.80
C ILE A 434 2.09 3.65 -24.14
N TYR A 435 1.29 3.52 -25.20
CA TYR A 435 1.63 4.07 -26.52
C TYR A 435 1.92 5.58 -26.49
N SER A 436 1.19 6.35 -25.66
CA SER A 436 1.42 7.80 -25.54
C SER A 436 2.81 8.19 -25.00
N LYS A 437 3.54 7.24 -24.42
CA LYS A 437 4.89 7.45 -23.83
C LYS A 437 6.02 6.86 -24.66
N LEU A 438 5.71 6.12 -25.71
CA LEU A 438 6.69 5.46 -26.56
C LEU A 438 7.04 6.33 -27.77
N ASN A 439 8.19 6.08 -28.35
CA ASN A 439 8.70 6.74 -29.55
C ASN A 439 9.34 5.71 -30.48
N SER A 440 8.88 5.65 -31.74
CA SER A 440 9.34 4.68 -32.74
C SER A 440 10.83 4.72 -33.03
N ASP A 441 11.47 5.87 -32.85
CA ASP A 441 12.82 6.14 -33.33
C ASP A 441 13.89 5.78 -32.29
N LYS A 442 13.50 5.20 -31.16
CA LYS A 442 14.38 4.87 -30.04
C LYS A 442 14.31 3.39 -29.68
N LYS A 443 15.44 2.84 -29.22
CA LYS A 443 15.45 1.61 -28.44
C LYS A 443 14.79 1.93 -27.09
N GLU A 444 13.66 1.31 -26.79
CA GLU A 444 12.88 1.57 -25.58
C GLU A 444 12.67 0.27 -24.83
N LEU A 445 12.96 0.28 -23.52
CA LEU A 445 12.67 -0.83 -22.64
C LEU A 445 11.30 -0.58 -21.99
N VAL A 446 10.34 -1.50 -22.12
CA VAL A 446 8.99 -1.30 -21.61
C VAL A 446 8.55 -2.44 -20.71
N ILE A 447 8.13 -2.11 -19.49
CA ILE A 447 7.58 -3.05 -18.52
C ILE A 447 6.19 -2.55 -18.08
N PHE A 448 5.21 -3.46 -18.09
CA PHE A 448 3.90 -3.25 -17.51
C PHE A 448 3.64 -4.31 -16.44
N CYS A 449 3.45 -3.89 -15.19
CA CYS A 449 3.31 -4.80 -14.05
C CYS A 449 2.24 -4.34 -13.06
N GLY A 450 1.89 -5.23 -12.13
CA GLY A 450 0.93 -4.94 -11.06
C GLY A 450 -0.05 -6.07 -10.82
N ASP A 451 -1.02 -5.77 -9.96
CA ASP A 451 -2.22 -6.57 -9.77
C ASP A 451 -3.21 -6.22 -10.89
N LEU A 452 -3.30 -7.12 -11.88
CA LEU A 452 -4.19 -6.92 -13.02
C LEU A 452 -5.60 -7.43 -12.73
N ASN A 453 -5.84 -8.11 -11.60
CA ASN A 453 -7.14 -8.71 -11.28
C ASN A 453 -7.75 -9.53 -12.45
N VAL A 454 -6.90 -10.08 -13.33
CA VAL A 454 -7.26 -10.99 -14.42
C VAL A 454 -6.69 -12.33 -14.03
N ASN A 455 -7.52 -13.37 -13.88
CA ASN A 455 -6.99 -14.67 -13.47
C ASN A 455 -6.27 -15.34 -14.63
N GLY A 456 -4.97 -15.58 -14.48
CA GLY A 456 -4.14 -16.30 -15.45
C GLY A 456 -4.56 -17.76 -15.63
N ARG A 457 -5.09 -18.37 -14.57
CA ARG A 457 -5.32 -19.81 -14.47
C ARG A 457 -6.70 -20.20 -14.98
N THR A 458 -6.79 -21.35 -15.65
CA THR A 458 -8.05 -21.93 -16.12
C THR A 458 -8.94 -22.33 -14.94
N SER A 459 -8.35 -22.85 -13.87
CA SER A 459 -9.05 -23.19 -12.63
C SER A 459 -8.09 -23.21 -11.44
N ALA A 460 -8.60 -23.52 -10.24
CA ALA A 460 -7.78 -23.68 -9.05
C ALA A 460 -6.73 -24.80 -9.20
N VAL A 461 -7.02 -25.86 -9.96
CA VAL A 461 -6.08 -26.99 -10.21
C VAL A 461 -5.32 -26.87 -11.53
N ASP A 462 -5.86 -26.15 -12.52
CA ASP A 462 -5.29 -26.05 -13.85
C ASP A 462 -4.62 -24.69 -14.08
N GLY A 463 -3.29 -24.70 -14.07
CA GLY A 463 -2.45 -23.53 -14.28
C GLY A 463 -2.28 -23.10 -15.74
N ARG A 464 -2.99 -23.69 -16.71
CA ARG A 464 -2.94 -23.27 -18.11
C ARG A 464 -3.71 -21.97 -18.34
N ASP A 465 -3.44 -21.34 -19.48
CA ASP A 465 -4.01 -20.05 -19.92
C ASP A 465 -5.54 -20.01 -19.82
N SER A 466 -6.06 -19.10 -19.00
CA SER A 466 -7.48 -18.79 -18.94
C SER A 466 -7.94 -18.01 -20.18
N LYS A 467 -9.26 -18.01 -20.44
CA LYS A 467 -9.86 -17.18 -21.49
C LYS A 467 -9.65 -15.69 -21.24
N GLU A 468 -9.65 -15.25 -19.98
CA GLU A 468 -9.48 -13.84 -19.62
C GLU A 468 -8.04 -13.38 -19.86
N TYR A 469 -7.06 -14.22 -19.50
CA TYR A 469 -5.65 -13.98 -19.78
C TYR A 469 -5.39 -13.84 -21.28
N LEU A 470 -5.88 -14.76 -22.10
CA LEU A 470 -5.71 -14.69 -23.56
C LEU A 470 -6.32 -13.41 -24.15
N LYS A 471 -7.52 -13.01 -23.68
CA LYS A 471 -8.14 -11.74 -24.10
C LYS A 471 -7.33 -10.53 -23.66
N MET A 472 -6.78 -10.53 -22.45
CA MET A 472 -5.92 -9.47 -21.95
C MET A 472 -4.66 -9.32 -22.82
N MET A 473 -3.94 -10.43 -23.06
CA MET A 473 -2.72 -10.43 -23.88
C MET A 473 -3.01 -9.97 -25.32
N GLN A 474 -4.11 -10.44 -25.91
CA GLN A 474 -4.55 -10.00 -27.24
C GLN A 474 -4.82 -8.49 -27.27
N LEU A 475 -5.57 -7.97 -26.30
CA LEU A 475 -5.95 -6.56 -26.23
C LEU A 475 -4.72 -5.65 -26.06
N LEU A 476 -3.81 -6.00 -25.15
CA LEU A 476 -2.59 -5.25 -24.88
C LEU A 476 -1.60 -5.27 -26.05
N SER A 477 -1.64 -6.30 -26.89
CA SER A 477 -0.76 -6.46 -28.06
C SER A 477 -1.29 -5.79 -29.33
N GLN A 478 -2.53 -5.28 -29.32
CA GLN A 478 -3.08 -4.52 -30.44
C GLN A 478 -2.36 -3.18 -30.61
N SER A 479 -2.24 -2.71 -31.85
CA SER A 479 -1.76 -1.36 -32.12
C SER A 479 -2.75 -0.30 -31.62
N SER A 480 -2.23 0.87 -31.26
CA SER A 480 -3.06 2.03 -31.01
C SER A 480 -3.36 2.77 -32.31
N TRP A 481 -4.65 2.90 -32.62
CA TRP A 481 -5.09 3.71 -33.76
C TRP A 481 -4.75 5.20 -33.60
N LYS A 482 -4.70 5.71 -32.36
CA LYS A 482 -4.39 7.11 -32.05
C LYS A 482 -2.94 7.45 -32.35
N TYR A 483 -2.04 6.48 -32.17
CA TYR A 483 -0.60 6.65 -32.34
C TYR A 483 -0.04 5.94 -33.57
N ASN A 484 -0.90 5.49 -34.50
CA ASN A 484 -0.49 4.88 -35.77
C ASN A 484 0.40 5.82 -36.62
N SER A 485 0.18 7.13 -36.56
CA SER A 485 0.99 8.12 -37.27
C SER A 485 2.45 8.16 -36.79
N GLN A 486 2.70 7.76 -35.55
CA GLN A 486 4.04 7.67 -34.96
C GLN A 486 4.75 6.36 -35.35
N ARG A 487 4.15 5.49 -36.17
CA ARG A 487 4.76 4.22 -36.66
C ARG A 487 5.30 3.30 -35.55
N ILE A 488 4.76 3.41 -34.34
CA ILE A 488 5.12 2.50 -33.25
C ILE A 488 4.56 1.12 -33.61
N SER A 489 5.41 0.10 -33.67
CA SER A 489 4.99 -1.27 -33.93
C SER A 489 3.95 -1.75 -32.89
N PRO A 490 3.21 -2.85 -33.15
CA PRO A 490 2.42 -3.53 -32.12
C PRO A 490 3.30 -4.05 -30.97
N LEU A 491 2.87 -3.86 -29.71
CA LEU A 491 3.56 -4.36 -28.51
C LEU A 491 3.61 -5.89 -28.51
N LYS A 492 4.75 -6.50 -28.13
CA LYS A 492 4.94 -7.96 -28.08
C LYS A 492 5.17 -8.40 -26.64
N TRP A 493 4.10 -8.38 -25.84
CA TRP A 493 4.20 -8.72 -24.42
C TRP A 493 4.61 -10.18 -24.21
N LYS A 494 5.67 -10.36 -23.42
CA LYS A 494 6.06 -11.61 -22.77
C LYS A 494 5.65 -11.59 -21.32
N ASP A 495 5.05 -12.67 -20.84
CA ASP A 495 4.71 -12.85 -19.44
C ASP A 495 5.88 -13.52 -18.73
N VAL A 496 6.73 -12.70 -18.12
CA VAL A 496 8.02 -13.14 -17.57
C VAL A 496 7.84 -14.18 -16.46
N ILE A 497 6.73 -14.11 -15.72
CA ILE A 497 6.43 -15.08 -14.66
C ILE A 497 5.96 -16.38 -15.26
N LYS A 498 5.05 -16.36 -16.24
CA LYS A 498 4.58 -17.57 -16.92
C LYS A 498 5.74 -18.32 -17.58
N ASP A 499 6.60 -17.59 -18.30
CA ASP A 499 7.78 -18.14 -18.97
C ASP A 499 8.71 -18.88 -17.97
N ALA A 500 8.94 -18.30 -16.78
CA ALA A 500 9.80 -18.89 -15.74
C ALA A 500 9.22 -20.16 -15.09
N TYR A 501 7.92 -20.39 -15.21
CA TYR A 501 7.22 -21.56 -14.65
C TYR A 501 6.80 -22.56 -15.73
N GLY A 502 7.55 -22.63 -16.84
CA GLY A 502 7.35 -23.64 -17.88
C GLY A 502 6.01 -23.48 -18.60
N ASP A 503 5.66 -22.25 -18.96
CA ASP A 503 4.38 -21.88 -19.60
C ASP A 503 3.13 -22.13 -18.74
N MET A 504 3.30 -22.26 -17.43
CA MET A 504 2.20 -22.41 -16.47
C MET A 504 2.07 -21.17 -15.59
N HIS A 505 0.84 -20.81 -15.25
CA HIS A 505 0.54 -19.70 -14.35
C HIS A 505 0.70 -20.13 -12.89
N PRO A 506 1.72 -19.67 -12.15
CA PRO A 506 1.83 -19.98 -10.72
C PRO A 506 0.74 -19.25 -9.93
N VAL A 507 0.45 -19.73 -8.71
CA VAL A 507 -0.52 -19.10 -7.82
C VAL A 507 0.09 -17.84 -7.21
N THR A 508 -0.67 -16.74 -7.18
CA THR A 508 -0.28 -15.51 -6.48
C THR A 508 -1.28 -15.09 -5.41
N VAL A 509 -2.49 -15.66 -5.39
CA VAL A 509 -3.54 -15.33 -4.42
C VAL A 509 -4.27 -16.57 -3.95
N GLY A 510 -4.57 -16.64 -2.65
CA GLY A 510 -5.42 -17.67 -2.08
C GLY A 510 -4.84 -19.07 -2.22
N ASP A 511 -3.53 -19.21 -2.01
CA ASP A 511 -2.83 -20.47 -2.17
C ASP A 511 -3.29 -21.53 -1.16
N ALA A 512 -3.27 -22.77 -1.62
CA ALA A 512 -3.79 -23.91 -0.89
C ALA A 512 -3.28 -25.25 -1.45
N GLU A 513 -3.17 -26.21 -0.55
CA GLU A 513 -3.11 -27.63 -0.88
C GLU A 513 -4.51 -28.07 -1.36
N VAL A 514 -4.56 -28.69 -2.52
CA VAL A 514 -5.77 -29.28 -3.10
C VAL A 514 -5.46 -30.70 -3.56
N ASP A 515 -6.46 -31.57 -3.52
CA ASP A 515 -6.31 -32.92 -4.07
C ASP A 515 -6.38 -32.94 -5.61
N ALA A 516 -6.28 -34.14 -6.19
CA ALA A 516 -6.34 -34.34 -7.64
C ALA A 516 -7.69 -33.93 -8.27
N TYR A 517 -8.75 -33.78 -7.47
CA TYR A 517 -10.09 -33.37 -7.90
C TYR A 517 -10.36 -31.88 -7.64
N GLY A 518 -9.38 -31.16 -7.08
CA GLY A 518 -9.48 -29.76 -6.73
C GLY A 518 -10.23 -29.48 -5.44
N GLN A 519 -10.44 -30.50 -4.60
CA GLN A 519 -10.99 -30.30 -3.27
C GLN A 519 -9.92 -29.67 -2.38
N LEU A 520 -10.32 -28.64 -1.65
CA LEU A 520 -9.47 -27.90 -0.74
C LEU A 520 -9.07 -28.76 0.46
N LEU A 521 -7.77 -29.06 0.59
CA LEU A 521 -7.21 -29.81 1.71
C LEU A 521 -6.78 -28.86 2.83
N ARG A 522 -5.98 -27.84 2.47
CA ARG A 522 -5.42 -26.89 3.43
C ARG A 522 -5.20 -25.53 2.78
N THR A 523 -5.55 -24.47 3.50
CA THR A 523 -5.25 -23.08 3.10
C THR A 523 -4.07 -22.57 3.90
N TRP A 524 -3.16 -21.87 3.23
CA TRP A 524 -1.97 -21.33 3.88
C TRP A 524 -2.29 -20.09 4.70
N GLU A 525 -2.90 -19.06 4.08
CA GLU A 525 -3.25 -17.82 4.77
C GLU A 525 -4.74 -17.75 5.14
N LEU A 526 -5.00 -17.73 6.45
CA LEU A 526 -6.35 -17.67 7.03
C LEU A 526 -6.67 -16.31 7.66
N THR A 527 -5.66 -15.52 7.98
CA THR A 527 -5.75 -14.27 8.75
C THR A 527 -6.05 -13.07 7.86
N LEU A 528 -5.34 -12.96 6.73
CA LEU A 528 -5.43 -11.81 5.83
C LEU A 528 -6.49 -12.03 4.73
N ALA A 529 -6.55 -13.23 4.17
CA ALA A 529 -7.44 -13.58 3.08
C ALA A 529 -8.92 -13.57 3.50
N SER A 530 -9.77 -13.00 2.65
CA SER A 530 -11.22 -13.06 2.80
C SER A 530 -11.71 -14.51 2.75
N LYS A 531 -12.87 -14.82 3.34
CA LYS A 531 -13.42 -16.19 3.28
C LYS A 531 -13.64 -16.68 1.85
N ALA A 532 -13.95 -15.79 0.92
CA ALA A 532 -14.19 -16.12 -0.48
C ALA A 532 -12.89 -16.37 -1.26
N ASP A 533 -11.79 -15.75 -0.85
CA ASP A 533 -10.50 -15.87 -1.55
C ASP A 533 -9.63 -17.02 -1.02
N ARG A 534 -10.01 -17.64 0.10
CA ARG A 534 -9.32 -18.80 0.66
C ARG A 534 -9.37 -19.99 -0.30
N GLY A 535 -8.21 -20.45 -0.74
CA GLY A 535 -8.10 -21.59 -1.65
C GLY A 535 -8.54 -21.30 -3.08
N CYS A 536 -8.74 -20.03 -3.45
CA CYS A 536 -9.13 -19.68 -4.82
C CYS A 536 -8.01 -19.94 -5.84
N ARG A 537 -6.74 -19.99 -5.37
CA ARG A 537 -5.54 -20.30 -6.17
C ARG A 537 -5.50 -19.55 -7.49
N LYS A 538 -5.67 -18.23 -7.44
CA LYS A 538 -5.67 -17.36 -8.62
C LYS A 538 -4.25 -16.89 -8.94
N ARG A 539 -4.03 -16.52 -10.19
CA ARG A 539 -2.87 -15.75 -10.64
C ARG A 539 -3.36 -14.38 -11.05
N LEU A 540 -3.11 -13.35 -10.25
CA LEU A 540 -3.57 -11.97 -10.51
C LEU A 540 -2.42 -10.98 -10.73
N ASP A 541 -1.19 -11.34 -10.38
CA ASP A 541 -0.03 -10.46 -10.36
C ASP A 541 0.92 -10.74 -11.53
N TYR A 542 1.30 -9.69 -12.26
CA TYR A 542 2.00 -9.82 -13.55
C TYR A 542 3.24 -8.94 -13.64
N ILE A 543 4.24 -9.42 -14.39
CA ILE A 543 5.31 -8.61 -14.98
C ILE A 543 5.32 -8.93 -16.46
N LEU A 544 4.79 -8.01 -17.27
CA LEU A 544 4.77 -8.09 -18.72
C LEU A 544 5.92 -7.27 -19.28
N PHE A 545 6.72 -7.88 -20.14
CA PHE A 545 7.90 -7.29 -20.74
C PHE A 545 7.73 -7.23 -22.26
N ASP A 546 8.03 -6.07 -22.86
CA ASP A 546 8.07 -5.92 -24.32
C ASP A 546 9.53 -5.96 -24.81
N PRO A 547 9.97 -7.02 -25.51
CA PRO A 547 11.35 -7.19 -25.96
C PRO A 547 11.66 -6.43 -27.25
N ARG A 548 10.70 -5.67 -27.79
CA ARG A 548 10.91 -4.99 -29.07
C ARG A 548 11.96 -3.91 -28.91
N ASN A 549 12.89 -3.86 -29.85
CA ASN A 549 13.96 -2.85 -29.89
C ASN A 549 14.84 -2.83 -28.63
N SER A 550 14.75 -3.82 -27.74
CA SER A 550 15.68 -4.01 -26.63
C SER A 550 16.63 -5.16 -26.93
N GLU A 551 17.92 -4.96 -26.70
CA GLU A 551 18.90 -6.07 -26.61
C GLU A 551 18.79 -6.81 -25.27
N LEU A 552 17.96 -6.27 -24.35
CA LEU A 552 17.70 -6.85 -23.05
C LEU A 552 17.08 -8.24 -23.19
N HIS A 553 17.71 -9.21 -22.53
CA HIS A 553 17.17 -10.53 -22.32
C HIS A 553 16.69 -10.69 -20.88
N VAL A 554 15.52 -11.31 -20.70
CA VAL A 554 15.17 -11.89 -19.41
C VAL A 554 16.12 -13.07 -19.22
N SER A 555 17.06 -12.97 -18.28
CA SER A 555 18.10 -13.99 -18.05
C SER A 555 17.44 -15.37 -17.89
N THR A 556 17.71 -16.31 -18.78
CA THR A 556 16.85 -17.51 -18.98
C THR A 556 16.99 -18.57 -17.89
N ASN A 557 17.91 -18.41 -16.94
CA ASN A 557 18.12 -19.36 -15.84
C ASN A 557 17.85 -18.66 -14.50
N ALA A 558 16.68 -18.93 -13.90
CA ALA A 558 16.27 -18.50 -12.55
C ALA A 558 16.00 -17.00 -12.32
N SER A 559 15.67 -16.22 -13.36
CA SER A 559 15.54 -14.76 -13.21
C SER A 559 14.23 -14.28 -12.61
N ALA A 560 13.12 -15.02 -12.73
CA ALA A 560 11.82 -14.58 -12.26
C ALA A 560 11.12 -15.63 -11.40
N LYS A 561 10.39 -15.17 -10.38
CA LYS A 561 9.75 -16.04 -9.39
C LYS A 561 8.58 -15.38 -8.67
N VAL A 562 7.77 -16.21 -8.04
CA VAL A 562 6.79 -15.81 -7.03
C VAL A 562 7.50 -15.66 -5.68
N GLU A 563 7.25 -14.54 -5.01
CA GLU A 563 7.81 -14.19 -3.70
C GLU A 563 6.74 -14.34 -2.63
N THR A 564 6.79 -15.44 -1.88
CA THR A 564 5.72 -15.77 -0.92
C THR A 564 5.73 -14.89 0.33
N PHE A 565 6.90 -14.40 0.73
CA PHE A 565 7.10 -13.60 1.95
C PHE A 565 6.46 -14.23 3.20
N PHE A 566 6.82 -15.49 3.49
CA PHE A 566 6.41 -16.14 4.73
C PHE A 566 7.16 -15.59 5.95
N VAL A 567 6.49 -15.53 7.11
CA VAL A 567 7.04 -14.98 8.36
C VAL A 567 8.06 -15.91 9.01
N SER A 568 7.82 -17.22 9.00
CA SER A 568 8.77 -18.25 9.41
C SER A 568 9.40 -18.92 8.20
N GLU A 569 10.73 -18.86 8.08
CA GLU A 569 11.50 -19.62 7.10
C GLU A 569 11.33 -21.16 7.24
N ARG A 570 10.67 -21.62 8.32
CA ARG A 570 10.45 -23.05 8.61
C ARG A 570 9.33 -23.72 7.81
N LEU A 571 8.54 -23.00 7.00
CA LEU A 571 7.50 -23.62 6.17
C LEU A 571 7.89 -23.75 4.69
N SER A 572 9.08 -23.27 4.28
CA SER A 572 9.54 -23.34 2.88
C SER A 572 10.45 -24.53 2.55
N SER A 573 10.64 -25.50 3.44
CA SER A 573 11.61 -26.59 3.22
C SER A 573 11.15 -27.72 2.29
N GLU A 574 10.14 -27.53 1.43
CA GLU A 574 9.73 -28.55 0.44
C GLU A 574 9.65 -28.05 -1.02
N SER A 575 10.18 -26.86 -1.36
CA SER A 575 10.28 -26.48 -2.78
C SER A 575 11.55 -25.69 -3.11
N SER A 576 12.52 -26.43 -3.68
CA SER A 576 13.61 -25.99 -4.57
C SER A 576 14.53 -24.83 -4.16
N THR A 577 15.76 -25.22 -3.75
CA THR A 577 17.05 -24.66 -4.19
C THR A 577 17.11 -23.17 -4.57
N HIS A 578 17.07 -22.29 -3.58
CA HIS A 578 17.93 -21.10 -3.56
C HIS A 578 18.23 -20.78 -2.10
N ALA A 579 19.48 -20.99 -1.69
CA ALA A 579 19.97 -20.62 -0.37
C ALA A 579 19.75 -19.12 -0.15
N ALA A 580 18.84 -18.79 0.78
CA ALA A 580 18.80 -17.47 1.37
C ALA A 580 20.16 -17.19 2.02
N ILE A 581 20.66 -15.96 1.87
CA ILE A 581 21.97 -15.49 2.35
C ILE A 581 21.90 -15.21 3.86
N PHE A 582 21.24 -16.08 4.63
CA PHE A 582 21.10 -15.98 6.08
C PHE A 582 21.13 -17.38 6.70
N PRO A 583 22.31 -17.93 7.04
CA PRO A 583 22.35 -18.98 8.04
C PRO A 583 22.24 -18.30 9.40
N GLU A 584 21.02 -18.19 9.95
CA GLU A 584 20.85 -17.82 11.36
C GLU A 584 21.49 -18.91 12.23
N LYS A 585 22.60 -18.57 12.89
CA LYS A 585 23.02 -19.27 14.11
C LYS A 585 22.19 -18.70 15.25
N GLU A 586 21.37 -19.56 15.85
CA GLU A 586 20.60 -19.31 17.06
C GLU A 586 21.52 -18.85 18.21
N GLU A 587 21.33 -17.63 18.70
CA GLU A 587 21.61 -17.31 20.10
C GLU A 587 20.36 -17.68 20.92
N GLU A 588 20.55 -18.52 21.93
CA GLU A 588 19.51 -19.09 22.77
C GLU A 588 18.66 -18.01 23.46
N MET A 589 17.42 -17.83 22.99
CA MET A 589 16.35 -17.25 23.80
C MET A 589 15.62 -18.35 24.59
N PRO A 590 15.22 -18.09 25.85
CA PRO A 590 14.73 -19.12 26.76
C PRO A 590 13.42 -19.71 26.26
N ARG A 591 13.38 -21.06 26.20
CA ARG A 591 12.21 -21.87 25.85
C ARG A 591 11.02 -21.54 26.76
N THR A 592 10.15 -20.65 26.29
CA THR A 592 8.83 -20.42 26.87
C THR A 592 7.79 -20.49 25.77
N SER A 593 6.92 -21.51 25.84
CA SER A 593 5.61 -21.63 25.18
C SER A 593 5.51 -21.11 23.73
N GLN A 594 5.56 -22.00 22.74
CA GLN A 594 5.30 -21.72 21.32
C GLN A 594 4.00 -20.89 21.13
N LYS A 595 4.15 -19.56 21.04
CA LYS A 595 3.09 -18.70 20.52
C LYS A 595 2.97 -18.99 19.03
N ARG A 596 1.81 -19.50 18.59
CA ARG A 596 1.47 -19.55 17.16
C ARG A 596 1.70 -18.17 16.55
N GLU A 597 2.37 -18.12 15.40
CA GLU A 597 2.54 -16.88 14.64
C GLU A 597 1.16 -16.28 14.32
N LYS A 598 1.04 -14.95 14.41
CA LYS A 598 -0.25 -14.25 14.31
C LYS A 598 -0.79 -14.18 12.87
N PHE A 599 0.08 -14.34 11.89
CA PHE A 599 -0.17 -14.40 10.44
C PHE A 599 1.02 -15.14 9.81
N VAL A 600 0.84 -15.76 8.64
CA VAL A 600 1.90 -16.58 8.02
C VAL A 600 2.56 -15.91 6.82
N GLN A 601 1.87 -15.00 6.14
CA GLN A 601 2.40 -14.22 5.00
C GLN A 601 2.25 -12.71 5.21
N LEU A 602 3.08 -11.93 4.51
CA LEU A 602 3.10 -10.46 4.63
C LEU A 602 2.00 -9.73 3.86
N SER A 603 1.20 -10.40 3.04
CA SER A 603 0.04 -9.85 2.33
C SER A 603 -0.93 -10.99 2.02
N ASP A 604 -2.15 -10.73 1.57
CA ASP A 604 -3.05 -11.75 1.00
C ASP A 604 -2.66 -12.17 -0.42
N HIS A 605 -1.76 -11.42 -1.06
CA HIS A 605 -1.06 -11.76 -2.29
C HIS A 605 0.37 -12.24 -2.02
N TYR A 606 0.92 -13.03 -2.92
CA TYR A 606 2.36 -13.18 -3.12
C TYR A 606 2.89 -12.08 -4.03
N GLY A 607 4.16 -11.73 -3.89
CA GLY A 607 4.85 -10.87 -4.85
C GLY A 607 5.26 -11.63 -6.11
N VAL A 608 5.56 -10.90 -7.18
CA VAL A 608 6.23 -11.44 -8.36
C VAL A 608 7.47 -10.61 -8.64
N SER A 609 8.61 -11.27 -8.87
CA SER A 609 9.87 -10.60 -9.13
C SER A 609 10.54 -11.13 -10.39
N ALA A 610 11.35 -10.27 -11.01
CA ALA A 610 12.14 -10.61 -12.18
C ALA A 610 13.51 -9.92 -12.13
N SER A 611 14.53 -10.61 -12.63
CA SER A 611 15.87 -10.09 -12.87
C SER A 611 16.04 -9.86 -14.36
N LEU A 612 16.40 -8.65 -14.73
CA LEU A 612 16.60 -8.26 -16.12
C LEU A 612 18.09 -7.95 -16.33
N GLU A 613 18.63 -8.37 -17.46
CA GLU A 613 20.05 -8.26 -17.81
C GLU A 613 20.17 -7.62 -19.19
N LEU A 614 20.96 -6.54 -19.27
CA LEU A 614 21.21 -5.74 -20.45
C LEU A 614 22.38 -6.27 -21.26
#